data_AF-A0A0P9ULB5-F1
#
_entry.id   AF-A0A0P9ULB5-F1
#
_cell.length_a   1.000
_cell.length_b   1.000
_cell.length_c   1.000
_cell.angle_alpha   90.00
_cell.angle_beta   90.00
_cell.angle_gamma   90.00
#
_symmetry.space_group_name_H-M   'P 1'
#
loop_
_entity.id
_entity.type
_entity.pdbx_description
1 polymer ?
#
loop_
_entity_poly.entity_id
_entity_poly.type
_entity_poly.pdbx_seq_one_letter_code
_entity_poly.pdbx_strand_id
1 'polypeptide(L)'
;MDLRSSNEILDRYVERYDHLLPPPSAQLLQRMDYMLQADAPRLPVEKPGWIASRTCTLTEAQALDRAKGGLLGLAIGDAVGTTLEFLPRDRSHVHDMVGGGPFKLNPGEWTDDTSMALCLAETYLAKGDFDFFDYADRLCRWYKNGENSHNGKCFDIGNATRAALEGHLASKDGWYGNDDPSTAGNGSIIRLAPTAIFRRHSLFATWRQSAAQSRCTHRAMEAISCCELLGAQLHLALNGADKEEALSPMIRPLRPRALIINAGEYKEKTRDQIRSS
;
A
#
# COMPACT_ATOMS: atom_id res chain seq x y z
N MET A 1 -13.24 16.92 5.84
CA MET A 1 -13.55 16.67 4.42
C MET A 1 -14.13 15.27 4.18
N ASP A 2 -15.11 15.11 3.26
CA ASP A 2 -15.53 13.77 2.76
C ASP A 2 -14.63 13.37 1.57
N LEU A 3 -13.92 12.25 1.71
CA LEU A 3 -13.02 11.76 0.65
C LEU A 3 -13.76 11.20 -0.57
N ARG A 4 -15.08 11.02 -0.53
CA ARG A 4 -15.90 10.64 -1.69
C ARG A 4 -16.29 11.83 -2.57
N SER A 5 -15.96 13.06 -2.18
CA SER A 5 -16.14 14.23 -3.05
C SER A 5 -15.39 14.06 -4.37
N SER A 6 -15.84 14.79 -5.40
CA SER A 6 -15.23 14.74 -6.73
C SER A 6 -13.77 15.15 -6.69
N ASN A 7 -12.99 14.72 -7.69
CA ASN A 7 -11.57 15.06 -7.75
C ASN A 7 -11.36 16.59 -7.81
N GLU A 8 -12.22 17.34 -8.50
CA GLU A 8 -12.11 18.81 -8.58
C GLU A 8 -12.34 19.51 -7.24
N ILE A 9 -13.20 18.95 -6.39
CA ILE A 9 -13.42 19.47 -5.03
C ILE A 9 -12.18 19.17 -4.18
N LEU A 10 -11.66 17.94 -4.27
CA LEU A 10 -10.51 17.52 -3.49
C LEU A 10 -9.23 18.24 -3.91
N ASP A 11 -9.01 18.45 -5.21
CA ASP A 11 -7.85 19.15 -5.76
C ASP A 11 -7.76 20.58 -5.23
N ARG A 12 -8.88 21.33 -5.25
CA ARG A 12 -8.93 22.67 -4.64
C ARG A 12 -8.76 22.63 -3.12
N TYR A 13 -9.35 21.62 -2.48
CA TYR A 13 -9.29 21.52 -1.03
C TYR A 13 -7.87 21.25 -0.53
N VAL A 14 -7.06 20.49 -1.28
CA VAL A 14 -5.69 20.15 -0.86
C VAL A 14 -4.68 21.28 -1.03
N GLU A 15 -5.02 22.40 -1.69
CA GLU A 15 -4.17 23.59 -1.76
C GLU A 15 -3.76 24.09 -0.36
N ARG A 16 -4.63 23.91 0.65
CA ARG A 16 -4.31 24.24 2.05
C ARG A 16 -3.16 23.41 2.65
N TYR A 17 -2.83 22.29 2.02
CA TYR A 17 -1.81 21.34 2.41
C TYR A 17 -0.59 21.36 1.46
N ASP A 18 -0.43 22.41 0.63
CA ASP A 18 0.72 22.55 -0.27
C ASP A 18 2.07 22.50 0.47
N HIS A 19 2.11 22.96 1.74
CA HIS A 19 3.28 22.86 2.60
C HIS A 19 3.68 21.41 2.96
N LEU A 20 2.79 20.43 2.73
CA LEU A 20 3.06 18.99 2.86
C LEU A 20 3.47 18.35 1.52
N LEU A 21 3.55 19.11 0.43
CA LEU A 21 4.12 18.64 -0.83
C LEU A 21 5.59 19.05 -0.91
N PRO A 22 6.48 18.18 -1.41
CA PRO A 22 7.87 18.56 -1.60
C PRO A 22 7.97 19.65 -2.69
N PRO A 23 8.86 20.65 -2.51
CA PRO A 23 9.06 21.66 -3.53
C PRO A 23 9.58 21.01 -4.83
N PRO A 24 9.19 21.54 -6.01
CA PRO A 24 9.74 21.08 -7.28
C PRO A 24 11.27 21.18 -7.29
N SER A 25 11.95 20.19 -7.88
CA SER A 25 13.40 20.28 -8.05
C SER A 25 13.76 21.39 -9.03
N ALA A 26 14.98 21.91 -8.98
CA ALA A 26 15.43 22.95 -9.92
C ALA A 26 15.29 22.52 -11.39
N GLN A 27 15.51 21.23 -11.71
CA GLN A 27 15.26 20.67 -13.04
C GLN A 27 13.77 20.64 -13.39
N LEU A 28 12.90 20.35 -12.43
CA LEU A 28 11.46 20.35 -12.67
C LEU A 28 10.96 21.78 -12.91
N LEU A 29 11.43 22.76 -12.13
CA LEU A 29 11.14 24.18 -12.36
C LEU A 29 11.60 24.62 -13.75
N GLN A 30 12.83 24.26 -14.16
CA GLN A 30 13.34 24.55 -15.50
C GLN A 30 12.48 23.92 -16.61
N ARG A 31 11.92 22.72 -16.39
CA ARG A 31 10.99 22.06 -17.34
C ARG A 31 9.57 22.61 -17.32
N MET A 32 9.18 23.26 -16.21
CA MET A 32 7.89 23.93 -16.06
C MET A 32 7.94 25.39 -16.49
N ASP A 33 9.11 25.89 -16.91
CA ASP A 33 9.25 27.23 -17.45
C ASP A 33 8.38 27.37 -18.71
N TYR A 34 7.72 28.52 -18.82
CA TYR A 34 6.84 28.83 -19.94
C TYR A 34 7.63 28.90 -21.26
N MET A 35 8.89 29.36 -21.20
CA MET A 35 9.76 29.41 -22.37
C MET A 35 10.69 28.20 -22.43
N LEU A 36 10.59 27.42 -23.50
CA LEU A 36 11.52 26.31 -23.74
C LEU A 36 12.93 26.85 -24.01
N GLN A 37 13.86 26.55 -23.11
CA GLN A 37 15.28 26.81 -23.29
C GLN A 37 15.97 25.51 -23.72
N ALA A 38 16.18 25.33 -25.02
CA ALA A 38 16.74 24.10 -25.59
C ALA A 38 18.19 23.83 -25.15
N ASP A 39 18.91 24.87 -24.76
CA ASP A 39 20.29 24.88 -24.30
C ASP A 39 20.43 25.03 -22.78
N ALA A 40 19.32 24.87 -22.03
CA ALA A 40 19.33 25.04 -20.59
C ALA A 40 20.33 24.08 -19.91
N PRO A 41 21.12 24.56 -18.92
CA PRO A 41 22.14 23.74 -18.30
C PRO A 41 21.52 22.62 -17.47
N ARG A 42 22.20 21.47 -17.42
CA ARG A 42 21.83 20.38 -16.50
C ARG A 42 22.11 20.81 -15.07
N LEU A 43 21.03 21.00 -14.30
CA LEU A 43 21.12 21.36 -12.89
C LEU A 43 21.49 20.15 -12.01
N PRO A 44 22.10 20.35 -10.82
CA PRO A 44 22.53 19.28 -9.93
C PRO A 44 21.35 18.52 -9.30
N VAL A 45 21.48 17.19 -9.19
CA VAL A 45 20.46 16.35 -8.54
C VAL A 45 20.78 16.24 -7.05
N GLU A 46 19.90 16.78 -6.22
CA GLU A 46 20.00 16.66 -4.76
C GLU A 46 19.00 15.64 -4.23
N LYS A 47 19.39 14.90 -3.19
CA LYS A 47 18.48 13.97 -2.52
C LYS A 47 17.48 14.79 -1.69
N PRO A 48 16.17 14.75 -1.99
CA PRO A 48 15.22 15.57 -1.25
C PRO A 48 15.13 15.11 0.21
N GLY A 49 14.95 16.06 1.13
CA GLY A 49 14.93 15.77 2.57
C GLY A 49 13.81 14.83 3.00
N TRP A 50 12.67 14.84 2.30
CA TRP A 50 11.51 14.02 2.65
C TRP A 50 11.70 12.51 2.46
N ILE A 51 12.70 12.08 1.67
CA ILE A 51 13.07 10.66 1.53
C ILE A 51 14.22 10.25 2.46
N ALA A 52 14.59 11.10 3.42
CA ALA A 52 15.53 10.72 4.46
C ALA A 52 14.95 9.57 5.29
N SER A 53 15.74 8.52 5.50
CA SER A 53 15.34 7.42 6.37
C SER A 53 15.32 7.89 7.81
N ARG A 54 14.25 7.54 8.54
CA ARG A 54 14.26 7.61 10.01
C ARG A 54 15.36 6.70 10.56
N THR A 55 16.20 7.23 11.46
CA THR A 55 17.15 6.43 12.22
C THR A 55 16.41 5.44 13.12
N CYS A 56 16.87 4.18 13.14
CA CYS A 56 16.30 3.16 14.01
C CYS A 56 16.70 3.44 15.46
N THR A 57 15.71 3.63 16.34
CA THR A 57 15.91 3.83 17.79
C THR A 57 15.67 2.55 18.60
N LEU A 58 15.32 1.46 17.92
CA LEU A 58 15.04 0.15 18.52
C LEU A 58 16.30 -0.72 18.56
N THR A 59 16.37 -1.61 19.54
CA THR A 59 17.29 -2.76 19.48
C THR A 59 16.90 -3.69 18.33
N GLU A 60 17.81 -4.57 17.92
CA GLU A 60 17.52 -5.56 16.88
C GLU A 60 16.34 -6.46 17.25
N ALA A 61 16.26 -6.91 18.51
CA ALA A 61 15.15 -7.71 19.01
C ALA A 61 13.81 -6.97 18.93
N GLN A 62 13.76 -5.69 19.30
CA GLN A 62 12.56 -4.87 19.19
C GLN A 62 12.15 -4.58 17.74
N ALA A 63 13.13 -4.33 16.87
CA ALA A 63 12.86 -4.14 15.44
C ALA A 63 12.32 -5.42 14.79
N LEU A 64 12.87 -6.58 15.17
CA LEU A 64 12.39 -7.89 14.73
C LEU A 64 10.97 -8.16 15.25
N ASP A 65 10.68 -7.82 16.50
CA ASP A 65 9.34 -7.94 17.08
C ASP A 65 8.31 -7.12 16.30
N ARG A 66 8.61 -5.84 16.00
CA ARG A 66 7.74 -5.00 15.16
C ARG A 66 7.57 -5.55 13.74
N ALA A 67 8.63 -6.09 13.14
CA ALA A 67 8.56 -6.70 11.81
C ALA A 67 7.67 -7.96 11.80
N LYS A 68 7.83 -8.84 12.80
CA LYS A 68 6.96 -10.00 12.99
C LYS A 68 5.52 -9.56 13.21
N GLY A 69 5.29 -8.58 14.08
CA GLY A 69 3.97 -8.01 14.34
C GLY A 69 3.33 -7.40 13.10
N GLY A 70 4.11 -6.80 12.19
CA GLY A 70 3.60 -6.25 10.93
C GLY A 70 3.03 -7.30 9.99
N LEU A 71 3.73 -8.44 9.82
CA LEU A 71 3.27 -9.51 8.92
C LEU A 71 2.24 -10.43 9.60
N LEU A 72 2.43 -10.78 10.88
CA LEU A 72 1.45 -11.58 11.63
C LEU A 72 0.18 -10.79 11.89
N GLY A 73 0.28 -9.50 12.21
CA GLY A 73 -0.87 -8.63 12.44
C GLY A 73 -1.74 -8.45 11.20
N LEU A 74 -1.14 -8.45 10.01
CA LEU A 74 -1.87 -8.51 8.73
C LEU A 74 -2.73 -9.78 8.67
N ALA A 75 -2.12 -10.96 8.88
CA ALA A 75 -2.85 -12.23 8.82
C ALA A 75 -3.90 -12.40 9.92
N ILE A 76 -3.63 -11.88 11.13
CA ILE A 76 -4.60 -11.87 12.23
C ILE A 76 -5.78 -10.96 11.88
N GLY A 77 -5.52 -9.77 11.32
CA GLY A 77 -6.56 -8.83 10.91
C GLY A 77 -7.46 -9.39 9.81
N ASP A 78 -6.86 -10.06 8.83
CA ASP A 78 -7.54 -10.81 7.77
C ASP A 78 -8.47 -11.89 8.36
N ALA A 79 -7.92 -12.85 9.13
CA ALA A 79 -8.67 -13.97 9.68
C ALA A 79 -9.82 -13.56 10.64
N VAL A 80 -9.70 -12.42 11.32
CA VAL A 80 -10.79 -11.87 12.16
C VAL A 80 -11.79 -11.06 11.32
N GLY A 81 -11.30 -10.30 10.33
CA GLY A 81 -12.10 -9.39 9.52
C GLY A 81 -13.07 -10.10 8.58
N THR A 82 -12.64 -11.20 7.97
CA THR A 82 -13.46 -12.00 7.03
C THR A 82 -14.77 -12.50 7.65
N THR A 83 -14.83 -12.68 8.98
CA THR A 83 -16.06 -13.09 9.71
C THR A 83 -17.26 -12.17 9.42
N LEU A 84 -17.02 -10.86 9.25
CA LEU A 84 -18.06 -9.85 9.03
C LEU A 84 -18.11 -9.33 7.59
N GLU A 85 -17.39 -9.96 6.68
CA GLU A 85 -17.29 -9.50 5.30
C GLU A 85 -18.65 -9.50 4.59
N PHE A 86 -18.88 -8.46 3.78
CA PHE A 86 -20.13 -8.16 3.07
C PHE A 86 -21.36 -7.91 3.97
N LEU A 87 -21.22 -7.91 5.30
CA LEU A 87 -22.31 -7.56 6.20
C LEU A 87 -22.44 -6.05 6.37
N PRO A 88 -23.67 -5.51 6.43
CA PRO A 88 -23.89 -4.15 6.90
C PRO A 88 -23.30 -3.95 8.29
N ARG A 89 -22.70 -2.78 8.50
CA ARG A 89 -22.18 -2.37 9.81
C ARG A 89 -23.24 -2.49 10.90
N ASP A 90 -22.83 -2.94 12.08
CA ASP A 90 -23.66 -3.15 13.29
C ASP A 90 -24.75 -4.22 13.16
N ARG A 91 -24.81 -4.96 12.04
CA ARG A 91 -25.66 -6.16 11.92
C ARG A 91 -25.17 -7.32 12.79
N SER A 92 -23.84 -7.46 12.91
CA SER A 92 -23.15 -8.46 13.72
C SER A 92 -21.84 -7.87 14.24
N HIS A 93 -21.30 -8.45 15.31
CA HIS A 93 -20.07 -8.02 15.95
C HIS A 93 -19.13 -9.21 16.13
N VAL A 94 -17.81 -8.96 16.07
CA VAL A 94 -16.76 -9.95 16.29
C VAL A 94 -15.81 -9.43 17.36
N HIS A 95 -15.44 -10.29 18.30
CA HIS A 95 -14.57 -9.96 19.44
C HIS A 95 -13.41 -10.95 19.61
N ASP A 96 -13.40 -12.03 18.81
CA ASP A 96 -12.40 -13.08 18.84
C ASP A 96 -12.27 -13.71 17.43
N MET A 97 -11.25 -14.54 17.24
CA MET A 97 -10.99 -15.23 15.98
C MET A 97 -11.90 -16.46 15.85
N VAL A 98 -13.07 -16.28 15.22
CA VAL A 98 -14.13 -17.30 15.18
C VAL A 98 -14.36 -17.93 13.80
N GLY A 99 -13.68 -17.45 12.75
CA GLY A 99 -13.88 -17.90 11.37
C GLY A 99 -15.27 -17.50 10.83
N GLY A 100 -15.92 -18.39 10.08
CA GLY A 100 -17.22 -18.15 9.46
C GLY A 100 -17.10 -17.31 8.17
N GLY A 101 -17.82 -16.20 8.12
CA GLY A 101 -17.82 -15.32 6.95
C GLY A 101 -18.44 -15.94 5.69
N PRO A 102 -18.30 -15.28 4.53
CA PRO A 102 -18.83 -15.75 3.26
C PRO A 102 -18.24 -17.09 2.80
N PHE A 103 -17.02 -17.41 3.23
CA PHE A 103 -16.29 -18.61 2.84
C PHE A 103 -16.39 -19.78 3.83
N LYS A 104 -17.10 -19.61 4.96
CA LYS A 104 -17.29 -20.63 6.02
C LYS A 104 -15.96 -21.17 6.55
N LEU A 105 -15.05 -20.24 6.85
CA LEU A 105 -13.71 -20.54 7.33
C LEU A 105 -13.70 -21.10 8.76
N ASN A 106 -12.69 -21.89 9.10
CA ASN A 106 -12.39 -22.25 10.47
C ASN A 106 -11.69 -21.08 11.19
N PRO A 107 -11.76 -21.00 12.54
CA PRO A 107 -10.94 -20.08 13.32
C PRO A 107 -9.45 -20.10 12.92
N GLY A 108 -8.91 -18.94 12.55
CA GLY A 108 -7.49 -18.77 12.18
C GLY A 108 -7.15 -18.98 10.71
N GLU A 109 -8.12 -19.35 9.89
CA GLU A 109 -7.98 -19.34 8.44
C GLU A 109 -8.11 -17.90 7.90
N TRP A 110 -7.29 -17.56 6.90
CA TRP A 110 -7.08 -16.23 6.33
C TRP A 110 -7.33 -16.25 4.81
N THR A 111 -7.52 -15.10 4.16
CA THR A 111 -8.00 -15.00 2.77
C THR A 111 -6.90 -14.60 1.76
N ASP A 112 -7.28 -13.88 0.70
CA ASP A 112 -6.38 -13.41 -0.35
C ASP A 112 -5.39 -12.34 0.16
N ASP A 113 -5.76 -11.52 1.14
CA ASP A 113 -4.88 -10.55 1.81
C ASP A 113 -3.55 -11.21 2.21
N THR A 114 -3.64 -12.26 3.03
CA THR A 114 -2.46 -13.00 3.52
C THR A 114 -1.79 -13.79 2.40
N SER A 115 -2.56 -14.43 1.52
CA SER A 115 -2.00 -15.19 0.38
C SER A 115 -1.09 -14.31 -0.49
N MET A 116 -1.56 -13.11 -0.84
CA MET A 116 -0.83 -12.16 -1.67
C MET A 116 0.38 -11.54 -0.95
N ALA A 117 0.29 -11.36 0.37
CA ALA A 117 1.41 -10.92 1.20
C ALA A 117 2.52 -11.99 1.27
N LEU A 118 2.15 -13.26 1.42
CA LEU A 118 3.11 -14.37 1.43
C LEU A 118 3.83 -14.49 0.08
N CYS A 119 3.10 -14.42 -1.04
CA CYS A 119 3.72 -14.36 -2.37
C CYS A 119 4.74 -13.23 -2.48
N LEU A 120 4.45 -12.04 -1.92
CA LEU A 120 5.36 -10.90 -1.96
C LEU A 120 6.60 -11.11 -1.08
N ALA A 121 6.41 -11.66 0.12
CA ALA A 121 7.51 -12.00 1.02
C ALA A 121 8.46 -13.02 0.40
N GLU A 122 7.94 -14.06 -0.24
CA GLU A 122 8.76 -15.07 -0.91
C GLU A 122 9.51 -14.51 -2.12
N THR A 123 8.95 -13.54 -2.86
CA THR A 123 9.71 -12.84 -3.91
C THR A 123 10.92 -12.15 -3.34
N TYR A 124 10.76 -11.40 -2.25
CA TYR A 124 11.89 -10.73 -1.59
C TYR A 124 12.94 -11.72 -1.11
N LEU A 125 12.53 -12.84 -0.53
CA LEU A 125 13.45 -13.88 -0.06
C LEU A 125 14.21 -14.55 -1.21
N ALA A 126 13.51 -14.85 -2.32
CA ALA A 126 14.11 -15.55 -3.46
C ALA A 126 15.02 -14.65 -4.30
N LYS A 127 14.70 -13.36 -4.41
CA LYS A 127 15.38 -12.44 -5.33
C LYS A 127 16.33 -11.47 -4.65
N GLY A 128 16.22 -11.29 -3.32
CA GLY A 128 16.96 -10.25 -2.59
C GLY A 128 16.53 -8.82 -2.96
N ASP A 129 15.45 -8.69 -3.73
CA ASP A 129 14.83 -7.43 -4.16
C ASP A 129 13.37 -7.71 -4.58
N PHE A 130 12.59 -6.65 -4.84
CA PHE A 130 11.33 -6.73 -5.54
C PHE A 130 11.59 -7.04 -7.01
N ASP A 131 11.09 -8.18 -7.46
CA ASP A 131 11.06 -8.60 -8.85
C ASP A 131 9.59 -8.69 -9.30
N PHE A 132 9.23 -7.88 -10.30
CA PHE A 132 7.86 -7.79 -10.78
C PHE A 132 7.35 -9.12 -11.32
N PHE A 133 8.17 -9.82 -12.12
CA PHE A 133 7.78 -11.03 -12.81
C PHE A 133 7.68 -12.20 -11.83
N ASP A 134 8.65 -12.35 -10.92
CA ASP A 134 8.59 -13.38 -9.89
C ASP A 134 7.36 -13.22 -9.00
N TYR A 135 7.03 -11.98 -8.63
CA TYR A 135 5.85 -11.72 -7.83
C TYR A 135 4.55 -12.04 -8.58
N ALA A 136 4.43 -11.58 -9.82
CA ALA A 136 3.28 -11.89 -10.67
C ALA A 136 3.14 -13.40 -10.90
N ASP A 137 4.24 -14.12 -11.11
CA ASP A 137 4.25 -15.57 -11.28
C ASP A 137 3.81 -16.30 -10.01
N ARG A 138 4.25 -15.84 -8.83
CA ARG A 138 3.79 -16.38 -7.54
C ARG A 138 2.29 -16.17 -7.34
N LEU A 139 1.79 -14.98 -7.63
CA LEU A 139 0.36 -14.70 -7.59
C LEU A 139 -0.42 -15.59 -8.58
N CYS A 140 0.13 -15.84 -9.77
CA CYS A 140 -0.49 -16.76 -10.73
C CYS A 140 -0.51 -18.20 -10.24
N ARG A 141 0.53 -18.66 -9.53
CA ARG A 141 0.54 -20.00 -8.92
C ARG A 141 -0.44 -20.10 -7.75
N TRP A 142 -0.57 -19.06 -6.93
CA TRP A 142 -1.66 -18.97 -5.96
C TRP A 142 -3.02 -19.06 -6.66
N TYR A 143 -3.26 -18.21 -7.66
CA TYR A 143 -4.53 -18.16 -8.40
C TYR A 143 -4.91 -19.51 -9.05
N LYS A 144 -3.96 -20.19 -9.71
CA LYS A 144 -4.23 -21.41 -10.46
C LYS A 144 -4.16 -22.68 -9.62
N ASN A 145 -3.24 -22.73 -8.66
CA ASN A 145 -2.87 -23.97 -7.96
C ASN A 145 -3.12 -23.90 -6.45
N GLY A 146 -3.52 -22.75 -5.90
CA GLY A 146 -3.73 -22.56 -4.47
C GLY A 146 -2.44 -22.54 -3.64
N GLU A 147 -1.28 -22.32 -4.25
CA GLU A 147 -0.03 -22.08 -3.51
C GLU A 147 -0.19 -20.88 -2.57
N ASN A 148 0.41 -20.94 -1.37
CA ASN A 148 0.24 -19.91 -0.32
C ASN A 148 -1.22 -19.63 0.06
N SER A 149 -2.14 -20.57 -0.15
CA SER A 149 -3.46 -20.57 0.50
C SER A 149 -3.47 -21.57 1.66
N HIS A 150 -4.09 -21.21 2.78
CA HIS A 150 -4.22 -22.10 3.94
C HIS A 150 -4.95 -23.42 3.63
N ASN A 151 -5.83 -23.45 2.62
CA ASN A 151 -6.63 -24.62 2.25
C ASN A 151 -6.25 -25.21 0.88
N GLY A 152 -5.15 -24.76 0.28
CA GLY A 152 -4.67 -25.24 -1.01
C GLY A 152 -5.54 -24.84 -2.21
N LYS A 153 -6.41 -23.83 -2.07
CA LYS A 153 -7.23 -23.28 -3.16
C LYS A 153 -7.19 -21.76 -3.16
N CYS A 154 -7.23 -21.14 -4.34
CA CYS A 154 -7.53 -19.71 -4.46
C CYS A 154 -9.03 -19.50 -4.26
N PHE A 155 -9.37 -18.63 -3.31
CA PHE A 155 -10.70 -18.10 -3.09
C PHE A 155 -10.56 -16.61 -2.74
N ASP A 156 -11.68 -15.88 -2.73
CA ASP A 156 -11.73 -14.44 -2.41
C ASP A 156 -10.92 -13.50 -3.33
N ILE A 157 -10.46 -13.97 -4.49
CA ILE A 157 -9.70 -13.12 -5.41
C ILE A 157 -10.56 -11.96 -5.95
N GLY A 158 -10.15 -10.73 -5.63
CA GLY A 158 -10.77 -9.51 -6.17
C GLY A 158 -10.70 -9.42 -7.71
N ASN A 159 -11.72 -8.82 -8.33
CA ASN A 159 -11.85 -8.73 -9.79
C ASN A 159 -10.66 -8.04 -10.47
N ALA A 160 -10.14 -6.95 -9.89
CA ALA A 160 -8.97 -6.23 -10.44
C ALA A 160 -7.70 -7.10 -10.38
N THR A 161 -7.47 -7.78 -9.25
CA THR A 161 -6.38 -8.77 -9.11
C THR A 161 -6.51 -9.86 -10.16
N ARG A 162 -7.68 -10.50 -10.29
CA ARG A 162 -7.91 -11.55 -11.29
C ARG A 162 -7.60 -11.07 -12.70
N ALA A 163 -8.10 -9.89 -13.10
CA ALA A 163 -7.85 -9.32 -14.42
C ALA A 163 -6.36 -9.09 -14.69
N ALA A 164 -5.60 -8.65 -13.69
CA ALA A 164 -4.16 -8.47 -13.82
C ALA A 164 -3.42 -9.81 -14.02
N LEU A 165 -3.79 -10.83 -13.25
CA LEU A 165 -3.16 -12.16 -13.37
C LEU A 165 -3.52 -12.85 -14.69
N GLU A 166 -4.77 -12.74 -15.14
CA GLU A 166 -5.19 -13.25 -16.45
C GLU A 166 -4.45 -12.55 -17.59
N GLY A 167 -4.27 -11.24 -17.49
CA GLY A 167 -3.48 -10.48 -18.43
C GLY A 167 -1.99 -10.83 -18.42
N HIS A 168 -1.39 -11.08 -17.25
CA HIS A 168 -0.01 -11.56 -17.12
C HIS A 168 0.17 -12.96 -17.73
N LEU A 169 -0.78 -13.86 -17.52
CA LEU A 169 -0.77 -15.20 -18.12
C LEU A 169 -0.91 -15.15 -19.66
N ALA A 170 -1.64 -14.16 -20.18
CA ALA A 170 -1.81 -13.96 -21.62
C ALA A 170 -0.61 -13.28 -22.30
N SER A 171 0.16 -12.46 -21.57
CA SER A 171 1.27 -11.65 -22.10
C SER A 171 2.55 -11.84 -21.26
N LYS A 172 3.52 -12.57 -21.82
CA LYS A 172 4.82 -12.80 -21.17
C LYS A 172 5.72 -11.56 -21.13
N ASP A 173 5.43 -10.54 -21.94
CA ASP A 173 6.19 -9.27 -21.98
C ASP A 173 5.77 -8.28 -20.89
N GLY A 174 4.91 -8.74 -19.97
CA GLY A 174 4.34 -7.96 -18.88
C GLY A 174 2.92 -7.53 -19.18
N TRP A 175 2.17 -7.33 -18.10
CA TRP A 175 0.80 -6.84 -18.14
C TRP A 175 0.72 -5.34 -17.84
N TYR A 176 -0.20 -4.64 -18.52
CA TYR A 176 -0.56 -3.26 -18.27
C TYR A 176 -2.08 -3.11 -18.27
N GLY A 177 -2.64 -2.63 -17.16
CA GLY A 177 -4.07 -2.35 -17.01
C GLY A 177 -4.40 -1.87 -15.59
N ASN A 178 -5.68 -1.77 -15.25
CA ASN A 178 -6.17 -1.28 -13.96
C ASN A 178 -5.54 0.06 -13.54
N ASP A 179 -5.39 1.00 -14.47
CA ASP A 179 -4.98 2.38 -14.22
C ASP A 179 -6.17 3.35 -14.08
N ASP A 180 -7.37 2.90 -14.44
CA ASP A 180 -8.61 3.64 -14.25
C ASP A 180 -8.99 3.78 -12.76
N PRO A 181 -9.52 4.94 -12.31
CA PRO A 181 -9.94 5.15 -10.92
C PRO A 181 -10.91 4.11 -10.37
N SER A 182 -11.75 3.48 -11.21
CA SER A 182 -12.68 2.41 -10.80
C SER A 182 -11.98 1.14 -10.30
N THR A 183 -10.68 0.99 -10.62
CA THR A 183 -9.86 -0.14 -10.18
C THR A 183 -9.01 0.17 -8.95
N ALA A 184 -9.25 1.32 -8.27
CA ALA A 184 -8.59 1.70 -7.02
C ALA A 184 -9.09 0.92 -5.79
N GLY A 185 -9.09 -0.41 -5.88
CA GLY A 185 -9.45 -1.32 -4.79
C GLY A 185 -8.34 -1.46 -3.74
N ASN A 186 -8.65 -2.22 -2.69
CA ASN A 186 -7.75 -2.51 -1.57
C ASN A 186 -6.62 -3.51 -1.91
N GLY A 187 -6.72 -4.22 -3.03
CA GLY A 187 -5.91 -5.41 -3.36
C GLY A 187 -4.39 -5.23 -3.34
N SER A 188 -3.87 -4.00 -3.39
CA SER A 188 -2.44 -3.72 -3.24
C SER A 188 -2.01 -3.21 -1.87
N ILE A 189 -2.89 -2.58 -1.07
CA ILE A 189 -2.52 -2.03 0.25
C ILE A 189 -2.50 -3.12 1.32
N ILE A 190 -3.41 -4.09 1.22
CA ILE A 190 -3.61 -5.19 2.19
C ILE A 190 -2.42 -6.13 2.30
N ARG A 191 -1.57 -6.17 1.27
CA ARG A 191 -0.41 -7.07 1.15
C ARG A 191 0.94 -6.40 1.37
N LEU A 192 0.97 -5.13 1.79
CA LEU A 192 2.15 -4.27 1.68
C LEU A 192 3.26 -4.57 2.71
N ALA A 193 2.94 -5.18 3.85
CA ALA A 193 3.87 -5.35 4.98
C ALA A 193 5.25 -5.91 4.60
N PRO A 194 5.38 -6.95 3.74
CA PRO A 194 6.68 -7.48 3.32
C PRO A 194 7.60 -6.45 2.68
N THR A 195 7.07 -5.53 1.86
CA THR A 195 7.86 -4.46 1.24
C THR A 195 8.46 -3.54 2.30
N ALA A 196 7.65 -3.09 3.26
CA ALA A 196 8.12 -2.20 4.32
C ALA A 196 9.14 -2.88 5.24
N ILE A 197 8.95 -4.16 5.56
CA ILE A 197 9.89 -4.95 6.35
C ILE A 197 11.23 -5.09 5.63
N PHE A 198 11.21 -5.53 4.37
CA PHE A 198 12.42 -5.76 3.58
C PHE A 198 13.22 -4.46 3.34
N ARG A 199 12.51 -3.34 3.14
CA ARG A 199 13.11 -2.03 2.85
C ARG A 199 13.23 -1.10 4.06
N ARG A 200 13.02 -1.60 5.29
CA ARG A 200 12.98 -0.79 6.53
C ARG A 200 14.16 0.16 6.74
N HIS A 201 15.32 -0.08 6.14
CA HIS A 201 16.50 0.79 6.27
C HIS A 201 16.51 1.98 5.29
N SER A 202 15.62 2.00 4.30
CA SER A 202 15.60 2.99 3.23
C SER A 202 14.18 3.44 2.93
N LEU A 203 13.79 4.62 3.42
CA LEU A 203 12.47 5.20 3.10
C LEU A 203 12.29 5.36 1.59
N PHE A 204 13.34 5.75 0.88
CA PHE A 204 13.33 5.83 -0.58
C PHE A 204 13.02 4.49 -1.25
N ALA A 205 13.65 3.40 -0.80
CA ALA A 205 13.38 2.07 -1.35
C ALA A 205 11.98 1.58 -0.97
N THR A 206 11.55 1.80 0.28
CA THR A 206 10.19 1.50 0.74
C THR A 206 9.15 2.22 -0.11
N TRP A 207 9.30 3.53 -0.32
CA TRP A 207 8.41 4.33 -1.15
C TRP A 207 8.32 3.77 -2.58
N ARG A 208 9.46 3.63 -3.24
CA ARG A 208 9.53 3.17 -4.64
C ARG A 208 8.92 1.78 -4.82
N GLN A 209 9.17 0.87 -3.88
CA GLN A 209 8.69 -0.51 -3.98
C GLN A 209 7.25 -0.68 -3.52
N SER A 210 6.75 0.17 -2.62
CA SER A 210 5.33 0.22 -2.29
C SER A 210 4.51 0.56 -3.54
N ALA A 211 5.02 1.49 -4.34
CA ALA A 211 4.43 1.82 -5.63
C ALA A 211 4.60 0.70 -6.67
N ALA A 212 5.77 0.04 -6.72
CA ALA A 212 6.05 -1.03 -7.67
C ALA A 212 5.20 -2.29 -7.44
N GLN A 213 5.08 -2.74 -6.18
CA GLN A 213 4.25 -3.90 -5.84
C GLN A 213 2.77 -3.64 -6.13
N SER A 214 2.29 -2.39 -5.94
CA SER A 214 0.92 -2.03 -6.32
C SER A 214 0.71 -2.23 -7.81
N ARG A 215 1.60 -1.67 -8.64
CA ARG A 215 1.51 -1.72 -10.11
C ARG A 215 1.50 -3.13 -10.71
N CYS A 216 1.87 -4.16 -9.93
CA CYS A 216 1.73 -5.55 -10.34
C CYS A 216 0.27 -5.95 -10.59
N THR A 217 -0.68 -5.36 -9.89
CA THR A 217 -2.12 -5.65 -10.06
C THR A 217 -3.03 -4.42 -10.09
N HIS A 218 -2.63 -3.34 -9.43
CA HIS A 218 -3.40 -2.10 -9.27
C HIS A 218 -2.52 -0.91 -9.66
N ARG A 219 -2.80 -0.31 -10.83
CA ARG A 219 -2.07 0.84 -11.38
C ARG A 219 -2.79 2.17 -11.19
N ALA A 220 -4.02 2.14 -10.66
CA ALA A 220 -4.76 3.33 -10.30
C ALA A 220 -3.93 4.21 -9.36
N MET A 221 -3.82 5.50 -9.68
CA MET A 221 -2.91 6.41 -8.98
C MET A 221 -3.21 6.51 -7.48
N GLU A 222 -4.47 6.36 -7.09
CA GLU A 222 -4.88 6.35 -5.69
C GLU A 222 -4.37 5.11 -4.94
N ALA A 223 -4.53 3.92 -5.51
CA ALA A 223 -4.02 2.68 -4.92
C ALA A 223 -2.49 2.72 -4.73
N ILE A 224 -1.77 3.24 -5.72
CA ILE A 224 -0.32 3.46 -5.65
C ILE A 224 0.02 4.43 -4.52
N SER A 225 -0.63 5.60 -4.47
CA SER A 225 -0.33 6.65 -3.49
C SER A 225 -0.66 6.22 -2.06
N CYS A 226 -1.72 5.41 -1.88
CA CYS A 226 -2.04 4.80 -0.59
C CYS A 226 -0.99 3.78 -0.15
N CYS A 227 -0.46 2.96 -1.07
CA CYS A 227 0.66 2.07 -0.77
C CYS A 227 1.91 2.86 -0.36
N GLU A 228 2.25 3.92 -1.10
CA GLU A 228 3.39 4.79 -0.76
C GLU A 228 3.26 5.39 0.64
N LEU A 229 2.07 5.91 0.98
CA LEU A 229 1.76 6.46 2.30
C LEU A 229 1.87 5.38 3.39
N LEU A 230 1.19 4.24 3.25
CA LEU A 230 1.22 3.17 4.25
C LEU A 230 2.64 2.62 4.43
N GLY A 231 3.38 2.42 3.34
CA GLY A 231 4.78 1.98 3.37
C GLY A 231 5.66 2.96 4.15
N ALA A 232 5.46 4.26 3.97
CA ALA A 232 6.17 5.28 4.73
C ALA A 232 5.78 5.28 6.22
N GLN A 233 4.52 5.05 6.59
CA GLN A 233 4.13 4.91 8.00
C GLN A 233 4.69 3.63 8.65
N LEU A 234 4.68 2.52 7.92
CA LEU A 234 5.32 1.28 8.37
C LEU A 234 6.83 1.46 8.51
N HIS A 235 7.50 2.21 7.63
CA HIS A 235 8.91 2.58 7.79
C HIS A 235 9.16 3.30 9.11
N LEU A 236 8.34 4.28 9.47
CA LEU A 236 8.47 4.99 10.75
C LEU A 236 8.29 4.02 11.93
N ALA A 237 7.21 3.23 11.91
CA ALA A 237 6.90 2.28 12.98
C ALA A 237 7.99 1.20 13.12
N LEU A 238 8.47 0.61 12.03
CA LEU A 238 9.53 -0.41 12.06
C LEU A 238 10.89 0.13 12.56
N ASN A 239 11.08 1.45 12.56
CA ASN A 239 12.30 2.09 13.05
C ASN A 239 12.12 2.75 14.43
N GLY A 240 10.98 2.57 15.09
CA GLY A 240 10.79 2.98 16.48
C GLY A 240 10.00 4.25 16.70
N ALA A 241 9.35 4.80 15.66
CA ALA A 241 8.36 5.84 15.85
C ALA A 241 7.22 5.34 16.75
N ASP A 242 6.72 6.21 17.62
CA ASP A 242 5.47 5.96 18.33
C ASP A 242 4.26 6.29 17.45
N LYS A 243 3.06 6.17 18.01
CA LYS A 243 1.81 6.43 17.29
C LYS A 243 1.68 7.90 16.86
N GLU A 244 2.17 8.83 17.67
CA GLU A 244 2.05 10.26 17.39
C GLU A 244 2.93 10.64 16.21
N GLU A 245 4.20 10.25 16.25
CA GLU A 245 5.16 10.48 15.16
C GLU A 245 4.70 9.77 13.88
N ALA A 246 4.35 8.48 13.96
CA ALA A 246 3.97 7.69 12.79
C ALA A 246 2.67 8.17 12.12
N LEU A 247 1.81 8.91 12.83
CA LEU A 247 0.56 9.46 12.31
C LEU A 247 0.60 10.99 12.17
N SER A 248 1.77 11.61 12.33
CA SER A 248 1.94 13.05 12.12
C SER A 248 1.98 13.38 10.62
N PRO A 249 1.55 14.59 10.21
CA PRO A 249 1.69 15.04 8.84
C PRO A 249 3.16 15.15 8.41
N MET A 250 3.49 14.60 7.26
CA MET A 250 4.84 14.58 6.72
C MET A 250 4.86 15.12 5.28
N ILE A 251 5.95 15.80 4.89
CA ILE A 251 6.11 16.26 3.51
C ILE A 251 6.25 15.05 2.59
N ARG A 252 5.31 14.82 1.66
CA ARG A 252 5.28 13.66 0.76
C ARG A 252 4.53 13.97 -0.54
N PRO A 253 5.01 13.53 -1.72
CA PRO A 253 4.33 13.77 -2.99
C PRO A 253 3.14 12.82 -3.18
N LEU A 254 2.04 13.09 -2.51
CA LEU A 254 0.84 12.24 -2.48
C LEU A 254 -0.28 12.76 -3.37
N ARG A 255 -1.15 11.86 -3.82
CA ARG A 255 -2.42 12.23 -4.48
C ARG A 255 -3.42 12.81 -3.47
N PRO A 256 -4.41 13.62 -3.89
CA PRO A 256 -5.24 14.41 -2.99
C PRO A 256 -5.83 13.64 -1.80
N ARG A 257 -6.44 12.47 -2.02
CA ARG A 257 -7.04 11.66 -0.93
C ARG A 257 -5.99 11.16 0.05
N ALA A 258 -4.87 10.63 -0.44
CA ALA A 258 -3.76 10.20 0.41
C ALA A 258 -3.11 11.38 1.15
N LEU A 259 -3.04 12.57 0.53
CA LEU A 259 -2.54 13.79 1.16
C LEU A 259 -3.44 14.25 2.32
N ILE A 260 -4.77 14.21 2.16
CA ILE A 260 -5.73 14.51 3.23
C ILE A 260 -5.61 13.50 4.39
N ILE A 261 -5.38 12.22 4.07
CA ILE A 261 -5.11 11.20 5.09
C ILE A 261 -3.79 11.52 5.81
N ASN A 262 -2.72 11.83 5.08
CA ASN A 262 -1.43 12.22 5.64
C ASN A 262 -1.55 13.48 6.53
N ALA A 263 -2.38 14.45 6.16
CA ALA A 263 -2.68 15.62 6.97
C ALA A 263 -3.44 15.30 8.29
N GLY A 264 -3.93 14.07 8.45
CA GLY A 264 -4.52 13.59 9.70
C GLY A 264 -6.01 13.89 9.87
N GLU A 265 -6.74 14.23 8.80
CA GLU A 265 -8.16 14.63 8.92
C GLU A 265 -9.09 13.56 9.46
N TYR A 266 -8.69 12.28 9.40
CA TYR A 266 -9.46 11.20 9.99
C TYR A 266 -9.46 11.23 11.53
N LYS A 267 -8.53 11.97 12.18
CA LYS A 267 -8.39 12.00 13.64
C LYS A 267 -9.61 12.61 14.36
N GLU A 268 -10.29 13.53 13.69
CA GLU A 268 -11.49 14.20 14.22
C GLU A 268 -12.81 13.59 13.69
N LYS A 269 -12.73 12.50 12.92
CA LYS A 269 -13.93 11.85 12.37
C LYS A 269 -14.57 10.92 13.41
N THR A 270 -15.90 10.93 13.46
CA THR A 270 -16.66 9.93 14.19
C THR A 270 -16.72 8.62 13.39
N ARG A 271 -17.07 7.51 14.06
CA ARG A 271 -17.18 6.18 13.44
C ARG A 271 -18.10 6.18 12.21
N ASP A 272 -19.23 6.88 12.27
CA ASP A 272 -20.21 6.93 11.18
C ASP A 272 -19.72 7.68 9.93
N GLN A 273 -18.68 8.49 10.08
CA GLN A 273 -18.00 9.19 8.98
C GLN A 273 -16.88 8.35 8.34
N ILE A 274 -16.52 7.21 8.94
CA ILE A 274 -15.54 6.25 8.40
C ILE A 274 -16.29 5.18 7.59
N ARG A 275 -15.77 4.85 6.40
CA ARG A 275 -16.34 3.83 5.52
C ARG A 275 -15.44 2.60 5.47
N SER A 276 -16.06 1.44 5.41
CA SER A 276 -15.42 0.10 5.38
C SER A 276 -16.19 -0.81 4.42
N SER A 277 -16.68 -0.22 3.33
CA SER A 277 -17.53 -0.84 2.30
C SER A 277 -16.72 -1.31 1.11
#